data_AF-A0A0S7X1D9-F1
#
_entry.id   AF-A0A0S7X1D9-F1
#
_cell.length_a   1.000
_cell.length_b   1.000
_cell.length_c   1.000
_cell.angle_alpha   90.00
_cell.angle_beta   90.00
_cell.angle_gamma   90.00
#
_symmetry.space_group_name_H-M   'P 1'
#
loop_
_entity.id
_entity.type
_entity.pdbx_description
1 polymer ?
#
loop_
_entity_poly.entity_id
_entity_poly.type
_entity_poly.pdbx_seq_one_letter_code
_entity_poly.pdbx_strand_id
1 'polypeptide(L)' 'MSSLHITIRPQDKTKKILVELDAERFERLAANLGLFNSEFLESLERAEKDYRAGKFRKIKTLKELR' A
#
# COMPACT_ATOMS: atom_id res chain seq x y z
N MET A 1 -9.15 8.70 20.34
CA MET A 1 -9.28 7.37 19.69
C MET A 1 -10.22 7.53 18.52
N SER A 2 -9.69 7.63 17.30
CA SER A 2 -10.48 7.91 16.09
C SER A 2 -11.00 6.61 15.49
N SER A 3 -12.32 6.46 15.31
CA SER A 3 -12.92 5.29 14.68
C SER A 3 -12.97 5.43 13.16
N LEU A 4 -12.28 4.54 12.44
CA LEU A 4 -12.32 4.47 10.98
C LEU A 4 -13.51 3.60 10.54
N HIS A 5 -14.50 4.19 9.87
CA HIS A 5 -15.56 3.42 9.23
C HIS A 5 -15.05 2.86 7.90
N ILE A 6 -14.86 1.55 7.84
CA ILE A 6 -14.42 0.80 6.67
C ILE A 6 -15.62 0.00 6.17
N THR A 7 -16.07 0.27 4.95
CA THR A 7 -17.11 -0.57 4.31
C THR A 7 -16.42 -1.69 3.55
N ILE A 8 -16.59 -2.92 4.03
CA ILE A 8 -16.07 -4.13 3.39
C ILE A 8 -17.21 -4.76 2.60
N ARG A 9 -17.10 -4.79 1.26
CA ARG A 9 -18.05 -5.50 0.40
C ARG A 9 -17.48 -6.87 0.02
N PRO A 10 -17.97 -7.98 0.61
CA PRO A 10 -17.52 -9.31 0.21
C PRO A 10 -18.04 -9.64 -1.19
N GLN A 11 -17.16 -10.05 -2.11
CA GLN A 11 -17.55 -10.67 -3.38
C GLN A 11 -17.43 -12.19 -3.23
N ASP A 12 -18.56 -12.88 -3.26
CA ASP A 12 -18.74 -14.31 -2.92
C ASP A 12 -18.01 -15.34 -3.80
N LYS A 13 -17.04 -14.94 -4.64
CA LYS A 13 -16.23 -15.87 -5.46
C LYS A 13 -14.75 -15.53 -5.58
N THR A 14 -14.26 -14.44 -4.98
CA THR A 14 -12.85 -14.06 -5.07
C THR A 14 -12.29 -13.71 -3.70
N LYS A 15 -11.04 -14.11 -3.40
CA LYS A 15 -10.31 -13.71 -2.17
C LYS A 15 -9.98 -12.21 -2.12
N LYS A 16 -10.62 -11.40 -2.96
CA LYS A 16 -10.33 -9.98 -3.15
C LYS A 16 -11.37 -9.19 -2.36
N ILE A 17 -10.88 -8.35 -1.46
CA ILE A 17 -11.71 -7.46 -0.65
C ILE A 17 -11.61 -6.06 -1.24
N LEU A 18 -12.76 -5.46 -1.56
CA LEU A 18 -12.84 -4.06 -1.92
C LEU A 18 -13.14 -3.25 -0.65
N VAL A 19 -12.27 -2.29 -0.36
CA VAL A 19 -12.37 -1.40 0.80
C VAL A 19 -12.64 0.01 0.30
N GLU A 20 -13.83 0.53 0.60
CA GLU A 20 -14.19 1.92 0.31
C GLU A 20 -13.84 2.81 1.51
N LEU A 21 -13.10 3.89 1.27
CA LEU A 21 -12.64 4.84 2.28
C LEU A 21 -12.97 6.26 1.81
N ASP A 22 -13.24 7.12 2.78
CA ASP A 22 -13.28 8.56 2.57
C ASP A 22 -11.87 9.10 2.27
N ALA A 23 -11.76 10.08 1.36
CA ALA A 23 -10.49 10.59 0.89
C ALA A 23 -9.67 11.25 2.00
N GLU A 24 -10.29 12.07 2.85
CA GLU A 24 -9.60 12.75 3.95
C GLU A 24 -9.12 11.73 4.99
N ARG A 25 -9.94 10.72 5.27
CA ARG A 25 -9.56 9.64 6.19
C ARG A 25 -8.42 8.79 5.65
N PHE A 26 -8.39 8.57 4.33
CA PHE A 26 -7.29 7.87 3.67
C PHE A 26 -5.99 8.68 3.76
N GLU A 27 -6.03 9.98 3.51
CA GLU A 27 -4.85 10.85 3.64
C GLU A 27 -4.30 10.83 5.07
N ARG A 28 -5.17 10.92 6.08
CA ARG A 28 -4.76 10.81 7.49
C ARG A 28 -4.12 9.45 7.80
N LEU A 29 -4.65 8.37 7.24
CA LEU A 29 -4.06 7.03 7.38
C LEU A 29 -2.68 6.96 6.72
N ALA A 30 -2.54 7.48 5.50
CA ALA A 30 -1.27 7.53 4.79
C ALA A 30 -0.22 8.35 5.54
N ALA A 31 -0.63 9.47 6.13
CA ALA A 31 0.23 10.28 7.00
C ALA A 31 0.67 9.50 8.25
N ASN A 32 -0.26 8.80 8.92
CA ASN A 32 0.06 7.98 10.09
C ASN A 32 1.00 6.80 9.75
N LEU A 33 0.93 6.28 8.53
CA LEU A 33 1.84 5.26 8.01
C LEU A 33 3.19 5.83 7.54
N GLY A 34 3.39 7.15 7.63
CA GLY A 34 4.63 7.81 7.23
C GLY A 34 4.84 7.91 5.72
N LEU A 35 3.80 7.69 4.91
CA LEU A 35 3.91 7.65 3.44
C LEU A 35 4.24 9.02 2.80
N PHE A 36 4.30 10.08 3.60
CA PHE A 36 4.62 11.44 3.16
C PHE A 36 5.94 11.96 3.74
N ASN A 37 6.67 11.18 4.53
CA ASN A 37 7.95 11.63 5.06
C ASN A 37 9.03 11.64 3.95
N SER A 38 10.05 12.47 4.11
CA SER A 38 11.09 12.66 3.09
C SER A 38 11.85 11.35 2.79
N GLU A 39 12.17 10.58 3.81
CA GLU A 39 12.88 9.29 3.66
C GLU A 39 12.11 8.29 2.81
N PHE A 40 10.79 8.21 3.00
CA PHE A 40 9.90 7.34 2.24
C PHE A 40 9.80 7.80 0.79
N LEU A 41 9.65 9.11 0.55
CA LEU A 41 9.60 9.66 -0.80
C LEU A 41 10.91 9.41 -1.56
N GLU A 42 12.06 9.63 -0.92
CA GLU A 42 13.36 9.29 -1.51
C GLU A 42 13.50 7.79 -1.79
N SER A 43 13.03 6.94 -0.87
CA SER A 43 13.03 5.50 -1.07
C SER A 43 12.14 5.09 -2.24
N LEU A 44 10.99 5.73 -2.41
CA LEU A 44 10.06 5.50 -3.51
C LEU A 44 10.69 5.88 -4.85
N GLU A 45 11.36 7.03 -4.93
CA GLU A 45 12.08 7.44 -6.14
C GLU A 45 13.19 6.46 -6.51
N ARG A 46 13.95 5.96 -5.53
CA ARG A 46 14.96 4.92 -5.77
C ARG A 46 14.32 3.64 -6.30
N ALA A 47 13.24 3.19 -5.67
CA ALA A 47 12.51 2.00 -6.10
C ALA A 47 11.94 2.15 -7.52
N GLU A 48 11.44 3.33 -7.88
CA GLU A 48 10.94 3.61 -9.23
C GLU A 48 12.07 3.56 -10.26
N LYS A 49 13.23 4.16 -9.95
CA LYS A 49 14.42 4.09 -10.81
C LYS A 49 14.88 2.65 -11.02
N ASP A 50 14.92 1.85 -9.97
CA ASP A 50 15.28 0.44 -10.05
C ASP A 50 14.27 -0.39 -10.86
N TYR A 51 12.97 -0.14 -10.68
CA TYR A 51 11.93 -0.78 -11.47
C TYR A 51 12.07 -0.46 -12.97
N ARG A 52 12.25 0.83 -13.33
CA ARG A 52 12.47 1.26 -14.71
C ARG A 52 13.76 0.69 -15.31
N ALA A 53 14.79 0.52 -14.50
CA ALA A 53 16.05 -0.11 -14.90
C ALA A 53 15.98 -1.66 -14.97
N GLY A 54 14.82 -2.27 -14.68
CA GLY A 54 14.64 -3.72 -14.68
C GLY A 54 15.27 -4.44 -13.48
N LYS A 55 15.73 -3.70 -12.46
CA LYS A 55 16.34 -4.22 -11.24
C LYS A 55 15.29 -4.67 -10.23
N PHE A 56 14.40 -5.57 -10.66
CA PHE A 56 13.40 -6.17 -9.78
C PHE A 56 13.40 -7.69 -9.96
N ARG A 57 13.04 -8.39 -8.89
CA ARG A 57 12.79 -9.85 -8.94
C ARG A 57 11.32 -10.12 -8.69
N LYS A 58 10.71 -10.96 -9.51
CA LYS A 58 9.36 -11.47 -9.26
C LYS A 58 9.46 -12.57 -8.22
N ILE A 59 8.79 -12.38 -7.09
CA ILE A 59 8.57 -13.42 -6.10
C ILE A 59 7.20 -14.06 -6.34
N LYS A 60 7.09 -15.38 -6.23
CA LYS A 60 5.79 -16.08 -6.35
C LYS A 60 5.03 -16.04 -5.03
N THR A 61 5.75 -15.99 -3.92
CA THR A 61 5.19 -16.01 -2.57
C THR A 61 5.98 -15.11 -1.63
N LEU A 62 5.31 -14.60 -0.58
CA LEU A 62 5.97 -13.82 0.48
C LEU A 62 7.02 -14.64 1.26
N LYS A 63 6.98 -15.98 1.17
CA LYS A 63 7.99 -16.85 1.79
C LYS A 63 9.39 -16.66 1.20
N GLU A 64 9.48 -16.16 -0.03
CA GLU A 64 10.75 -15.92 -0.74
C GLU A 64 11.49 -14.65 -0.28
N LEU A 65 10.88 -13.87 0.61
CA LEU A 65 11.48 -12.67 1.21
C LEU A 65 12.15 -12.94 2.57
N ARG A 66 12.10 -14.19 3.05
CA ARG A 66 12.58 -14.59 4.38
C ARG A 66 13.94 -15.27 4.32
#